data_AF-A0AAU6XYG6-F1
#
_entry.id   AF-A0AAU6XYG6-F1
#
_cell.length_a   1.000
_cell.length_b   1.000
_cell.length_c   1.000
_cell.angle_alpha   90.00
_cell.angle_beta   90.00
_cell.angle_gamma   90.00
#
_symmetry.space_group_name_H-M   'P 1'
#
loop_
_entity.id
_entity.type
_entity.pdbx_description
1 polymer ?
#
loop_
_entity_poly.entity_id
_entity_poly.type
_entity_poly.pdbx_seq_one_letter_code
_entity_poly.pdbx_strand_id
1 'polypeptide(L)'
;MKSFTIFNRFLMLTLASAALFTTSCKKDPVQKPDEPNAKLVKLEQSAGNYTTFEYNANGSLNKMKAVEGGIAKEISLTYANNRIASGASANNAMKFNYNAVPA
;
A
#
# COMPACT_ATOMS: atom_id res chain seq x y z
N MET A 1 -33.97 -56.81 -28.25
CA MET A 1 -32.58 -56.30 -28.14
C MET A 1 -32.54 -54.81 -28.52
N LYS A 2 -32.61 -53.90 -27.54
CA LYS A 2 -32.31 -52.45 -27.70
C LYS A 2 -31.88 -51.92 -26.33
N SER A 3 -30.66 -52.19 -25.88
CA SER A 3 -30.20 -51.69 -24.57
C SER A 3 -28.67 -51.67 -24.41
N PHE A 4 -27.93 -51.17 -25.41
CA PHE A 4 -26.46 -51.08 -25.30
C PHE A 4 -25.86 -49.72 -25.66
N THR A 5 -26.64 -48.79 -26.21
CA THR A 5 -26.12 -47.50 -26.73
C THR A 5 -26.37 -46.30 -25.81
N ILE A 6 -27.15 -46.44 -24.73
CA ILE A 6 -27.53 -45.32 -23.85
C ILE A 6 -26.50 -45.08 -22.74
N PHE A 7 -25.89 -46.15 -22.20
CA PHE A 7 -24.95 -46.05 -21.08
C PHE A 7 -23.64 -45.33 -21.46
N ASN A 8 -23.17 -45.50 -22.70
CA ASN A 8 -21.91 -44.92 -23.19
C ASN A 8 -22.00 -43.41 -23.46
N ARG A 9 -23.19 -42.88 -23.76
CA ARG A 9 -23.41 -41.43 -23.95
C ARG A 9 -23.52 -40.67 -22.63
N PHE A 10 -24.10 -41.30 -21.60
CA PHE A 10 -24.16 -40.72 -20.27
C PHE A 10 -22.77 -40.62 -19.63
N LEU A 11 -21.92 -41.64 -19.82
CA LEU A 11 -20.55 -41.68 -19.30
C LEU A 11 -19.64 -40.59 -19.92
N MET A 12 -19.85 -40.27 -21.20
CA MET A 12 -19.13 -39.18 -21.89
C MET A 12 -19.58 -37.78 -21.42
N LEU A 13 -20.88 -37.56 -21.17
CA LEU A 13 -21.38 -36.26 -20.70
C LEU A 13 -20.93 -35.95 -19.25
N THR A 14 -20.81 -36.98 -18.41
CA THR A 14 -20.35 -36.82 -17.02
C THR A 14 -18.86 -36.47 -16.95
N LEU A 15 -18.04 -36.95 -17.91
CA LEU A 15 -16.61 -36.64 -17.94
C LEU A 15 -16.34 -35.21 -18.44
N ALA A 16 -17.13 -34.73 -19.40
CA ALA A 16 -17.01 -33.37 -19.93
C ALA A 16 -17.45 -32.29 -18.93
N SER A 17 -18.46 -32.58 -18.10
CA SER A 17 -18.93 -31.63 -17.07
C SER A 17 -17.95 -31.53 -15.89
N ALA A 18 -17.27 -32.60 -15.49
CA ALA A 18 -16.24 -32.55 -14.45
C ALA A 18 -15.01 -31.69 -14.82
N ALA A 19 -14.68 -31.57 -16.11
CA ALA A 19 -13.55 -30.78 -16.59
C ALA A 19 -13.79 -29.25 -16.52
N LEU A 20 -15.04 -28.80 -16.53
CA LEU A 20 -15.40 -27.38 -16.48
C LEU A 20 -15.40 -26.80 -15.06
N PHE A 21 -15.47 -27.65 -14.02
CA PHE A 21 -15.48 -27.21 -12.62
C PHE A 21 -14.06 -27.10 -12.01
N THR A 22 -13.02 -27.63 -12.66
CA THR A 22 -11.64 -27.60 -12.13
C THR A 22 -10.79 -26.45 -12.67
N THR A 23 -11.28 -25.68 -13.63
CA THR A 23 -10.63 -24.43 -14.07
C THR A 23 -11.00 -23.24 -13.18
N SER A 24 -11.56 -23.51 -11.99
CA SER A 24 -11.92 -22.50 -11.00
C SER A 24 -10.67 -21.73 -10.53
N CYS A 25 -10.51 -20.55 -11.12
CA CYS A 25 -9.76 -19.39 -10.65
C CYS A 25 -8.38 -19.68 -10.04
N LYS A 26 -7.34 -19.67 -10.88
CA LYS A 26 -6.03 -19.21 -10.39
C LYS A 26 -6.19 -17.73 -10.05
N LYS A 27 -6.05 -17.38 -8.77
CA LYS A 27 -5.86 -15.99 -8.36
C LYS A 27 -4.64 -15.49 -9.13
N ASP A 28 -4.83 -14.54 -10.04
CA ASP A 28 -3.71 -13.91 -10.71
C ASP A 28 -2.72 -13.46 -9.63
N PRO A 29 -1.41 -13.74 -9.80
CA PRO A 29 -0.42 -13.24 -8.86
C PRO A 29 -0.63 -11.73 -8.80
N VAL A 30 -0.98 -11.22 -7.63
CA VAL A 30 -1.18 -9.78 -7.41
C VAL A 30 0.13 -9.14 -7.85
N GLN A 31 0.13 -8.50 -9.01
CA GLN A 31 1.29 -7.78 -9.50
C GLN A 31 1.46 -6.63 -8.52
N LYS A 32 2.49 -6.75 -7.66
CA LYS A 32 2.86 -5.69 -6.73
C LYS A 32 3.09 -4.45 -7.59
N PRO A 33 2.40 -3.33 -7.33
CA PRO A 33 2.70 -2.09 -8.03
C PRO A 33 4.19 -1.82 -7.95
N ASP A 34 4.81 -1.45 -9.08
CA ASP A 34 6.21 -1.09 -9.10
C ASP A 34 6.45 -0.01 -8.04
N GLU A 35 7.45 -0.23 -7.18
CA GLU A 35 7.77 0.74 -6.16
C GLU A 35 8.26 2.02 -6.86
N PRO A 36 7.66 3.19 -6.58
CA PRO A 36 8.12 4.43 -7.16
C PRO A 36 9.59 4.64 -6.80
N ASN A 37 10.43 4.88 -7.80
CA ASN A 37 11.85 5.20 -7.61
C ASN A 37 12.08 6.66 -7.14
N ALA A 38 11.01 7.41 -6.91
CA ALA A 38 11.03 8.82 -6.56
C ALA A 38 10.33 9.08 -5.22
N LYS A 39 10.72 10.18 -4.56
CA LYS A 39 10.11 10.63 -3.30
C LYS A 39 8.99 11.61 -3.56
N LEU A 40 7.93 11.49 -2.77
CA LEU A 40 6.80 12.41 -2.82
C LEU A 40 7.23 13.79 -2.30
N VAL A 41 7.20 14.83 -3.12
CA VAL A 41 7.54 16.20 -2.69
C VAL A 41 6.31 17.06 -2.44
N LYS A 42 5.17 16.72 -3.05
CA LYS A 42 3.90 17.43 -2.90
C LYS A 42 2.72 16.48 -3.13
N LEU A 43 1.71 16.62 -2.30
CA LEU A 43 0.38 16.02 -2.44
C LEU A 43 -0.63 17.17 -2.50
N GLU A 44 -1.32 17.34 -3.62
CA GLU A 44 -2.35 18.37 -3.78
C GLU A 44 -3.72 17.72 -3.70
N GLN A 45 -4.51 18.07 -2.69
CA GLN A 45 -5.87 17.53 -2.52
C GLN A 45 -6.91 18.36 -3.29
N SER A 46 -6.71 19.67 -3.37
CA SER A 46 -7.49 20.60 -4.20
C SER A 46 -6.74 21.92 -4.35
N ALA A 47 -7.25 22.83 -5.18
CA ALA A 47 -6.64 24.15 -5.37
C ALA A 47 -6.45 24.86 -4.01
N GLY A 48 -5.20 25.16 -3.68
CA GLY A 48 -4.84 25.82 -2.41
C GLY A 48 -4.79 24.91 -1.18
N ASN A 49 -5.15 23.63 -1.32
CA ASN A 49 -5.05 22.61 -0.26
C ASN A 49 -4.03 21.55 -0.66
N TYR A 50 -2.87 21.57 -0.01
CA TYR A 50 -1.76 20.70 -0.37
C TYR A 50 -0.85 20.40 0.83
N THR A 51 -0.08 19.34 0.73
CA THR A 51 0.99 18.98 1.66
C THR A 51 2.32 18.89 0.90
N THR A 52 3.39 19.51 1.40
CA THR A 52 4.74 19.36 0.86
C THR A 52 5.65 18.60 1.82
N PHE A 53 6.64 17.92 1.26
CA PHE A 53 7.59 17.09 2.00
C PHE A 53 9.02 17.48 1.61
N GLU A 54 9.87 17.72 2.60
CA GLU A 54 11.29 18.01 2.41
C GLU A 54 12.11 16.88 3.05
N TYR A 55 13.20 16.47 2.40
CA TYR A 55 14.05 15.38 2.85
C TYR A 55 15.45 15.90 3.18
N ASN A 56 16.11 15.27 4.16
CA ASN A 56 17.51 15.57 4.49
C ASN A 56 18.47 14.87 3.50
N ALA A 57 19.78 15.14 3.63
CA ALA A 57 20.83 14.58 2.77
C ALA A 57 20.89 13.04 2.81
N ASN A 58 20.51 12.43 3.94
CA ASN A 58 20.42 10.97 4.10
C ASN A 58 19.14 10.40 3.47
N GLY A 59 18.26 11.27 2.97
CA GLY A 59 17.04 10.90 2.31
C GLY A 59 15.85 10.65 3.24
N SER A 60 15.97 10.87 4.54
CA SER A 60 14.84 10.77 5.48
C SER A 60 13.98 12.04 5.44
N LEU A 61 12.69 11.90 5.74
CA LEU A 61 11.75 13.03 5.79
C LEU A 61 12.18 14.01 6.89
N ASN A 62 12.50 15.24 6.52
CA ASN A 62 12.96 16.28 7.44
C ASN A 62 11.84 17.25 7.83
N LYS A 63 10.95 17.57 6.90
CA LYS A 63 9.86 18.53 7.14
C LYS A 63 8.61 18.17 6.36
N MET A 64 7.46 18.44 6.97
CA MET A 64 6.16 18.40 6.32
C MET A 64 5.46 19.75 6.52
N LYS A 65 4.86 20.27 5.45
CA LYS A 65 4.02 21.47 5.50
C LYS A 65 2.66 21.17 4.89
N ALA A 66 1.61 21.25 5.69
CA ALA A 66 0.24 21.19 5.20
C ALA A 66 -0.30 22.62 5.04
N VAL A 67 -0.97 22.88 3.94
CA VAL A 67 -1.68 24.14 3.65
C VAL A 67 -3.14 23.79 3.42
N GLU A 68 -4.02 24.38 4.22
CA GLU A 68 -5.46 24.21 4.14
C GLU A 68 -6.12 25.58 4.22
N GLY A 69 -6.89 25.97 3.20
CA GLY A 69 -7.56 27.27 3.16
C GLY A 69 -6.61 28.47 3.27
N GLY A 70 -5.38 28.33 2.78
CA GLY A 70 -4.34 29.36 2.89
C GLY A 70 -3.59 29.41 4.22
N ILE A 71 -3.94 28.55 5.18
CA ILE A 71 -3.25 28.46 6.48
C ILE A 71 -2.22 27.35 6.41
N ALA A 72 -0.95 27.69 6.68
CA ALA A 72 0.15 26.73 6.69
C ALA A 72 0.43 26.20 8.11
N LYS A 73 0.61 24.89 8.23
CA LYS A 73 1.09 24.20 9.44
C LYS A 73 2.31 23.37 9.08
N GLU A 74 3.38 23.53 9.87
CA GLU A 74 4.65 22.86 9.63
C GLU A 74 5.06 21.99 10.81
N ILE A 75 5.69 20.85 10.49
CA ILE A 75 6.37 19.98 11.44
C ILE A 75 7.75 19.65 10.87
N SER A 76 8.79 19.87 11.66
CA SER A 76 10.16 19.41 11.39
C SER A 76 10.46 18.17 12.22
N LEU A 77 11.18 17.20 11.65
CA LEU A 77 11.52 15.92 12.27
C LEU A 77 13.03 15.80 12.44
N THR A 78 13.46 15.26 13.59
CA THR A 78 14.86 14.88 13.82
C THR A 78 14.97 13.37 14.01
N TYR A 79 16.17 12.83 13.79
CA TYR A 79 16.41 11.39 13.85
C TYR A 79 17.58 11.03 14.76
N ALA A 80 17.45 9.91 15.44
CA ALA A 80 18.52 9.23 16.16
C ALA A 80 18.41 7.72 15.86
N ASN A 81 19.52 7.05 15.58
CA ASN A 81 19.55 5.61 15.28
C ASN A 81 18.54 5.20 14.18
N ASN A 82 18.43 6.00 13.11
CA ASN A 82 17.49 5.81 11.99
C ASN A 82 16.01 5.80 12.38
N ARG A 83 15.65 6.33 13.56
CA ARG A 83 14.27 6.52 14.02
C ARG A 83 14.00 7.99 14.33
N ILE A 84 12.74 8.39 14.27
CA ILE A 84 12.35 9.76 14.60
C ILE A 84 12.62 9.99 16.10
N ALA A 85 13.42 10.97 16.44
CA ALA A 85 13.73 11.31 17.84
C ALA A 85 12.77 12.38 18.36
N SER A 86 12.49 13.41 17.56
CA SER A 86 11.58 14.48 17.91
C SER A 86 10.86 15.06 16.69
N GLY A 87 9.74 15.71 16.94
CA GLY A 87 9.04 16.55 15.99
C GLY A 87 8.81 17.93 16.59
N ALA A 88 8.95 19.00 15.81
CA ALA A 88 8.71 20.36 16.27
C ALA A 88 7.77 21.09 15.31
N SER A 89 6.78 21.77 15.88
CA SER A 89 5.92 22.75 15.20
C SER A 89 6.07 24.09 15.92
N ALA A 90 5.63 25.19 15.29
CA ALA A 90 5.91 26.57 15.71
C ALA A 90 5.83 26.81 17.24
N ASN A 91 4.86 26.20 17.92
CA ASN A 91 4.62 26.39 19.35
C ASN A 91 4.72 25.10 20.18
N ASN A 92 5.00 23.95 19.58
CA ASN A 92 4.93 22.65 20.25
C ASN A 92 6.07 21.72 19.82
N ALA A 93 6.61 20.98 20.78
CA ALA A 93 7.56 19.92 20.53
C ALA A 93 6.98 18.56 20.96
N MET A 94 7.18 17.56 20.13
CA MET A 94 6.81 16.17 20.35
C MET A 94 8.08 15.35 20.53
N LYS A 95 8.07 14.41 21.46
CA LYS A 95 9.12 13.41 21.66
C LYS A 95 8.56 12.02 21.41
N PHE A 96 9.33 11.17 20.75
CA PHE A 96 8.93 9.80 20.44
C PHE A 96 9.67 8.84 21.38
N ASN A 97 8.90 8.07 22.16
CA ASN A 97 9.43 7.01 23.01
C ASN A 97 9.10 5.66 22.36
N TYR A 98 10.12 4.82 22.22
CA TYR A 98 9.97 3.49 21.64
C TYR A 98 10.19 2.43 22.72
N ASN A 99 9.37 1.39 22.70
CA ASN A 99 9.62 0.21 23.50
C ASN A 99 10.85 -0.52 22.97
N ALA A 100 11.64 -1.12 23.86
CA ALA A 100 12.64 -2.10 23.46
C ALA A 100 11.91 -3.30 22.85
N VAL A 101 12.41 -3.78 21.71
CA VAL A 101 11.98 -5.08 21.18
C VAL A 101 12.82 -6.13 21.91
N PRO A 102 12.22 -7.11 22.60
CA PRO A 102 12.99 -8.19 23.19
C PRO A 102 13.79 -8.93 22.12
N ALA A 103 15.02 -9.30 22.46
CA ALA A 103 15.98 -9.95 21.57
C ALA A 103 15.52 -11.34 21.13
#